data_AF-A0A6S6SFX0-F1
#
_entry.id   AF-A0A6S6SFX0-F1
#
_cell.length_a   1.000
_cell.length_b   1.000
_cell.length_c   1.000
_cell.angle_alpha   90.00
_cell.angle_beta   90.00
_cell.angle_gamma   90.00
#
_symmetry.space_group_name_H-M   'P 1'
#
loop_
_entity.id
_entity.type
_entity.pdbx_description
1 polymer ?
#
loop_
_entity_poly.entity_id
_entity_poly.type
_entity_poly.pdbx_seq_one_letter_code
_entity_poly.pdbx_strand_id
1 'polypeptide(L)'
;MIKQAIKYSLLSIGIWGLSACSTGRTIMINQETIQPVERPVVVLPTKRPEIKEEILLGNNSPLGNRVDVPLDNPVLVEETVRVEQQPVVRNRNEVIERMSFPTGEYRSVQIKGTHTVSGTIYLENSHNALKIKGKKIKLWLNPVTSYSRQWYQESYLGGYKLSKTDSRLYKYLKFTYSNNSGKFNFFGVPRGDYYLSGSMSCGEACGFNAKKSLRLVREISVGSGVTTVDLMKHVP
;
A
#
# COMPACT_ATOMS: atom_id res chain seq x y z
N MET A 1 -35.08 -61.21 -18.89
CA MET A 1 -35.18 -60.08 -19.85
C MET A 1 -36.30 -59.16 -19.40
N ILE A 2 -35.96 -58.06 -18.72
CA ILE A 2 -36.92 -57.09 -18.17
C ILE A 2 -36.77 -55.81 -18.99
N LYS A 3 -37.80 -55.41 -19.73
CA LYS A 3 -37.83 -54.13 -20.46
C LYS A 3 -38.59 -53.12 -19.62
N GLN A 4 -37.88 -52.14 -19.06
CA GLN A 4 -38.48 -50.93 -18.50
C GLN A 4 -38.69 -49.91 -19.62
N ALA A 5 -39.92 -49.40 -19.74
CA ALA A 5 -40.29 -48.33 -20.66
C ALA A 5 -40.18 -46.98 -19.94
N ILE A 6 -39.28 -46.11 -20.41
CA ILE A 6 -39.13 -44.73 -19.95
C ILE A 6 -40.03 -43.84 -20.81
N LYS A 7 -41.01 -43.17 -20.18
CA LYS A 7 -41.84 -42.14 -20.83
C LYS A 7 -41.09 -40.81 -20.80
N TYR A 8 -40.77 -40.25 -21.96
CA TYR A 8 -40.25 -38.89 -22.09
C TYR A 8 -41.41 -37.90 -22.18
N SER A 9 -41.43 -36.89 -21.29
CA SER A 9 -42.32 -35.75 -21.36
C SER A 9 -41.59 -34.63 -22.12
N LEU A 10 -42.10 -34.28 -23.31
CA LEU A 10 -41.62 -33.16 -24.11
C LEU A 10 -42.20 -31.87 -23.54
N LEU A 11 -41.36 -31.07 -22.88
CA LEU A 11 -41.70 -29.72 -22.43
C LEU A 11 -41.38 -28.74 -23.57
N SER A 12 -42.40 -28.31 -24.30
CA SER A 12 -42.31 -27.28 -25.33
C SER A 12 -42.22 -25.89 -24.69
N ILE A 13 -41.03 -25.28 -24.72
CA ILE A 13 -40.83 -23.89 -24.32
C ILE A 13 -41.10 -23.01 -25.55
N GLY A 14 -42.20 -22.27 -25.52
CA GLY A 14 -42.53 -21.26 -26.52
C GLY A 14 -41.59 -20.05 -26.42
N ILE A 15 -40.92 -19.73 -27.53
CA ILE A 15 -40.08 -18.55 -27.68
C ILE A 15 -40.97 -17.39 -28.11
N TRP A 16 -41.22 -16.46 -27.19
CA TRP A 16 -41.82 -15.16 -27.53
C TRP A 16 -40.72 -14.23 -28.03
N GLY A 17 -40.73 -13.97 -29.35
CA GLY A 17 -39.87 -12.99 -29.98
C GLY A 17 -40.29 -11.57 -29.60
N LEU A 18 -39.39 -10.85 -28.92
CA LEU A 18 -39.50 -9.41 -28.77
C LEU A 18 -38.85 -8.74 -29.99
N SER A 19 -39.69 -8.16 -30.84
CA SER A 19 -39.30 -7.26 -31.91
C SER A 19 -38.67 -6.00 -31.32
N ALA A 20 -37.33 -5.93 -31.30
CA ALA A 20 -36.61 -4.72 -30.96
C ALA A 20 -36.46 -3.85 -32.22
N CYS A 21 -37.21 -2.75 -32.28
CA CYS A 21 -37.00 -1.68 -33.26
C CYS A 21 -35.60 -1.08 -33.06
N SER A 22 -34.69 -1.40 -33.98
CA SER A 22 -33.37 -0.78 -34.11
C SER A 22 -33.52 0.60 -34.75
N THR A 23 -33.75 1.64 -33.93
CA THR A 23 -33.52 3.02 -34.37
C THR A 23 -32.02 3.29 -34.38
N GLY A 24 -31.44 3.37 -35.58
CA GLY A 24 -30.05 3.76 -35.77
C GLY A 24 -29.80 5.15 -35.21
N ARG A 25 -29.04 5.25 -34.12
CA ARG A 25 -28.42 6.51 -33.68
C ARG A 25 -27.12 6.68 -34.46
N THR A 26 -27.13 7.58 -35.43
CA THR A 26 -25.91 8.12 -36.04
C THR A 26 -25.16 8.93 -34.98
N ILE A 27 -24.02 8.43 -34.51
CA ILE A 27 -23.12 9.20 -33.66
C ILE A 27 -22.22 10.01 -34.60
N MET A 28 -22.50 11.30 -34.72
CA MET A 28 -21.60 12.27 -35.33
C MET A 28 -20.37 12.40 -34.45
N ILE A 29 -19.22 11.88 -34.88
CA ILE A 29 -17.94 12.14 -34.23
C ILE A 29 -17.49 13.52 -34.69
N ASN A 30 -17.61 14.51 -33.80
CA ASN A 30 -17.01 15.82 -34.04
C ASN A 30 -15.49 15.65 -33.94
N GLN A 31 -14.78 15.81 -35.06
CA GLN A 31 -13.33 15.87 -35.05
C GLN A 31 -12.93 17.18 -34.36
N GLU A 32 -12.58 17.11 -33.08
CA GLU A 32 -11.87 18.21 -32.42
C GLU A 32 -10.50 18.35 -33.08
N THR A 33 -10.31 19.50 -33.72
CA THR A 33 -9.02 19.96 -34.24
C THR A 33 -8.00 19.95 -33.12
N ILE A 34 -7.08 18.99 -33.14
CA ILE A 34 -5.93 18.95 -32.23
C ILE A 34 -5.04 20.14 -32.60
N GLN A 35 -5.15 21.24 -31.86
CA GLN A 35 -4.12 22.26 -31.87
C GLN A 35 -2.87 21.71 -31.17
N PRO A 36 -1.67 21.88 -31.74
CA PRO A 36 -0.44 21.46 -31.09
C PRO A 36 -0.24 22.28 -29.81
N VAL A 37 -0.19 21.59 -28.67
CA VAL A 37 0.14 22.19 -27.39
C VAL A 37 1.61 22.64 -27.44
N GLU A 38 1.82 23.95 -27.51
CA GLU A 38 3.13 24.58 -27.39
C GLU A 38 3.67 24.29 -25.98
N ARG A 39 4.77 23.55 -25.88
CA ARG A 39 5.41 23.27 -24.58
C ARG A 39 6.15 24.51 -24.11
N PRO A 40 5.94 25.00 -22.88
CA PRO A 40 6.76 26.07 -22.35
C PRO A 40 8.21 25.57 -22.20
N VAL A 41 9.14 26.40 -22.68
CA VAL A 41 10.58 26.19 -22.51
C VAL A 41 10.89 26.24 -21.01
N VAL A 42 11.40 25.13 -20.47
CA VAL A 42 11.92 25.05 -19.11
C VAL A 42 13.26 25.78 -19.08
N VAL A 43 13.26 27.02 -18.58
CA VAL A 43 14.50 27.75 -18.28
C VAL A 43 15.05 27.20 -16.97
N LEU A 44 16.24 26.60 -17.04
CA LEU A 44 16.97 26.14 -15.86
C LEU A 44 17.40 27.36 -15.01
N PRO A 45 17.13 27.41 -13.70
CA PRO A 45 17.65 28.47 -12.85
C PRO A 45 19.14 28.29 -12.57
N THR A 46 19.98 29.16 -13.15
CA THR A 46 21.45 29.18 -12.99
C THR A 46 21.91 30.04 -11.80
N LYS A 47 21.28 29.93 -10.62
CA LYS A 47 21.85 30.53 -9.41
C LYS A 47 21.45 29.78 -8.15
N ARG A 48 22.46 29.21 -7.50
CA ARG A 48 22.39 28.60 -6.17
C ARG A 48 22.18 29.72 -5.14
N PRO A 49 21.17 29.65 -4.25
CA PRO A 49 21.08 30.58 -3.13
C PRO A 49 22.18 30.26 -2.11
N GLU A 50 22.90 31.30 -1.71
CA GLU A 50 23.91 31.30 -0.67
C GLU A 50 23.22 31.20 0.69
N ILE A 51 23.46 30.11 1.42
CA ILE A 51 22.92 29.90 2.76
C ILE A 51 23.81 30.68 3.74
N LYS A 52 23.26 31.74 4.33
CA LYS A 52 23.84 32.37 5.53
C LYS A 52 23.41 31.54 6.73
N GLU A 53 24.37 30.85 7.35
CA GLU A 53 24.16 30.24 8.67
C GLU A 53 24.28 31.34 9.73
N GLU A 54 23.15 31.72 10.33
CA GLU A 54 23.13 32.50 11.57
C GLU A 54 22.77 31.52 12.70
N ILE A 55 23.81 31.06 13.40
CA ILE A 55 23.67 30.22 14.58
C ILE A 55 23.24 31.13 15.74
N LEU A 56 21.99 30.97 16.18
CA LEU A 56 21.49 31.51 17.44
C LEU A 56 22.08 30.71 18.61
N LEU A 57 23.20 31.19 19.16
CA LEU A 57 23.72 30.75 20.45
C LEU A 57 22.97 31.49 21.57
N GLY A 58 22.13 30.76 22.29
CA GLY A 58 21.48 31.21 23.52
C GLY A 58 22.46 31.33 24.69
N ASN A 59 22.19 32.34 25.52
CA ASN A 59 22.94 32.79 26.70
C ASN A 59 23.31 31.69 27.72
N ASN A 60 24.59 31.60 28.09
CA ASN A 60 25.06 30.95 29.32
C ASN A 60 25.86 31.97 30.17
N SER A 61 25.51 32.10 31.45
CA SER A 61 26.27 32.85 32.49
C SER A 61 27.17 31.88 33.30
N PRO A 62 28.06 32.36 34.19
CA PRO A 62 29.43 32.77 33.88
C PRO A 62 30.50 31.79 34.40
N LEU A 63 31.54 31.66 33.58
CA LEU A 63 32.97 31.39 33.85
C LEU A 63 33.38 30.91 35.25
N GLY A 64 33.73 29.62 35.33
CA GLY A 64 34.61 29.07 36.35
C GLY A 64 36.09 29.40 36.10
N ASN A 65 36.91 29.27 37.15
CA ASN A 65 38.28 29.75 37.24
C ASN A 65 39.24 29.25 36.14
N ARG A 66 40.09 30.16 35.65
CA ARG A 66 41.24 29.86 34.78
C ARG A 66 42.28 29.05 35.57
N VAL A 67 42.60 27.86 35.07
CA VAL A 67 43.80 27.11 35.48
C VAL A 67 44.80 27.24 34.33
N ASP A 68 45.99 27.73 34.63
CA ASP A 68 47.08 27.84 33.66
C ASP A 68 47.54 26.45 33.21
N VAL A 69 47.73 26.29 31.90
CA VAL A 69 48.08 25.04 31.23
C VAL A 69 49.61 24.89 31.18
N PRO A 70 50.20 23.79 31.69
CA PRO A 70 51.61 23.46 31.46
C PRO A 70 51.86 23.16 29.97
N LEU A 71 52.95 23.71 29.44
CA LEU A 71 53.35 23.61 28.04
C LEU A 71 54.06 22.28 27.74
N ASP A 72 53.41 21.15 28.00
CA ASP A 72 53.90 19.84 27.57
C ASP A 72 52.86 19.18 26.67
N ASN A 73 53.22 19.13 25.40
CA ASN A 73 52.42 18.73 24.26
C ASN A 73 52.04 17.23 24.35
N PRO A 74 50.80 16.85 24.73
CA PRO A 74 50.39 15.46 24.67
C PRO A 74 49.88 15.20 23.24
N VAL A 75 50.48 14.21 22.57
CA VAL A 75 49.97 13.66 21.32
C VAL A 75 48.49 13.33 21.52
N LEU A 76 47.62 14.04 20.80
CA LEU A 76 46.21 13.69 20.70
C LEU A 76 46.13 12.34 19.98
N VAL A 77 46.04 11.27 20.77
CA VAL A 77 45.51 10.01 20.28
C VAL A 77 44.04 10.27 20.02
N GLU A 78 43.69 10.42 18.75
CA GLU A 78 42.32 10.53 18.29
C GLU A 78 41.65 9.18 18.54
N GLU A 79 41.11 9.00 19.75
CA GLU A 79 40.33 7.83 20.11
C GLU A 79 39.00 7.92 19.38
N THR A 80 39.01 7.49 18.12
CA THR A 80 37.80 7.27 17.34
C THR A 80 36.96 6.24 18.08
N VAL A 81 35.98 6.69 18.86
CA VAL A 81 34.90 5.86 19.37
C VAL A 81 34.06 5.45 18.15
N ARG A 82 34.50 4.37 17.48
CA ARG A 82 33.64 3.60 16.61
C ARG A 82 32.55 3.02 17.50
N VAL A 83 31.39 3.66 17.51
CA VAL A 83 30.14 2.96 17.85
C VAL A 83 29.95 1.94 16.74
N GLU A 84 30.53 0.76 16.95
CA GLU A 84 30.26 -0.41 16.16
C GLU A 84 28.79 -0.74 16.39
N GLN A 85 27.90 -0.15 15.59
CA GLN A 85 26.53 -0.62 15.45
C GLN A 85 26.63 -1.99 14.81
N GLN A 86 26.93 -3.00 15.63
CA GLN A 86 26.76 -4.39 15.24
C GLN A 86 25.33 -4.51 14.71
N PRO A 87 25.14 -4.98 13.47
CA PRO A 87 23.79 -5.22 12.98
C PRO A 87 23.17 -6.21 13.96
N VAL A 88 22.15 -5.78 14.70
CA VAL A 88 21.42 -6.66 15.61
C VAL A 88 20.73 -7.69 14.71
N VAL A 89 21.38 -8.84 14.53
CA VAL A 89 20.82 -9.97 13.80
C VAL A 89 19.72 -10.56 14.68
N ARG A 90 18.53 -9.97 14.62
CA ARG A 90 17.36 -10.50 15.33
C ARG A 90 16.92 -11.80 14.67
N ASN A 91 16.61 -12.79 15.50
CA ASN A 91 16.08 -14.06 15.03
C ASN A 91 14.69 -13.80 14.43
N ARG A 92 14.43 -14.22 13.18
CA ARG A 92 13.12 -14.01 12.52
C ARG A 92 11.96 -14.74 13.20
N ASN A 93 12.24 -15.65 14.13
CA ASN A 93 11.23 -16.32 14.95
C ASN A 93 10.82 -15.51 16.19
N GLU A 94 11.53 -14.42 16.50
CA GLU A 94 11.21 -13.51 17.59
C GLU A 94 9.87 -12.78 17.31
N VAL A 95 9.06 -12.66 18.37
CA VAL A 95 7.84 -11.85 18.34
C VAL A 95 8.20 -10.46 18.84
N ILE A 96 8.12 -9.47 17.95
CA ILE A 96 8.36 -8.07 18.31
C ILE A 96 7.11 -7.51 18.99
N GLU A 97 7.30 -6.87 20.15
CA GLU A 97 6.20 -6.24 20.87
C GLU A 97 5.64 -5.04 20.11
N ARG A 98 4.31 -4.96 20.03
CA ARG A 98 3.64 -3.81 19.44
C ARG A 98 3.75 -2.62 20.37
N MET A 99 3.89 -1.43 19.77
CA MET A 99 3.74 -0.20 20.53
C MET A 99 2.35 -0.11 21.14
N SER A 100 2.21 0.61 22.25
CA SER A 100 0.91 0.90 22.83
C SER A 100 0.01 1.62 21.81
N PHE A 101 -1.29 1.32 21.82
CA PHE A 101 -2.23 1.91 20.88
C PHE A 101 -2.31 3.44 21.05
N PRO A 102 -1.95 4.24 20.03
CA PRO A 102 -1.80 5.69 20.15
C PRO A 102 -3.17 6.37 20.06
N THR A 103 -3.90 6.41 21.18
CA THR A 103 -5.28 6.94 21.22
C THR A 103 -5.41 8.37 20.71
N GLY A 104 -4.41 9.22 20.92
CA GLY A 104 -4.42 10.61 20.45
C GLY A 104 -4.45 10.70 18.92
N GLU A 105 -3.64 9.89 18.25
CA GLU A 105 -3.57 9.84 16.79
C GLU A 105 -4.87 9.28 16.19
N TYR A 106 -5.38 8.18 16.74
CA TYR A 106 -6.63 7.57 16.25
C TYR A 106 -7.89 8.41 16.52
N ARG A 107 -7.84 9.42 17.39
CA ARG A 107 -8.97 10.36 17.59
C ARG A 107 -9.16 11.29 16.39
N SER A 108 -8.10 11.63 15.65
CA SER A 108 -8.19 12.48 14.46
C SER A 108 -8.53 11.69 13.19
N VAL A 109 -8.34 10.38 13.20
CA VAL A 109 -8.69 9.50 12.08
C VAL A 109 -10.20 9.47 11.88
N GLN A 110 -10.65 9.96 10.72
CA GLN A 110 -12.04 9.91 10.31
C GLN A 110 -12.45 8.46 10.02
N ILE A 111 -13.68 8.08 10.39
CA ILE A 111 -14.20 6.71 10.20
C ILE A 111 -15.20 6.65 9.04
N LYS A 112 -15.94 7.75 8.87
CA LYS A 112 -16.91 7.94 7.78
C LYS A 112 -16.27 8.81 6.70
N GLY A 113 -16.58 8.49 5.45
CA GLY A 113 -16.18 9.28 4.31
C GLY A 113 -17.10 9.00 3.13
N THR A 114 -16.78 9.61 2.00
CA THR A 114 -17.60 9.58 0.78
C THR A 114 -16.82 9.07 -0.44
N HIS A 115 -15.53 8.77 -0.29
CA HIS A 115 -14.68 8.36 -1.41
C HIS A 115 -14.78 6.87 -1.69
N THR A 116 -14.38 6.49 -2.90
CA THR A 116 -14.27 5.11 -3.36
C THR A 116 -12.82 4.77 -3.64
N VAL A 117 -12.39 3.57 -3.23
CA VAL A 117 -11.12 2.98 -3.67
C VAL A 117 -11.45 1.74 -4.47
N SER A 118 -10.98 1.68 -5.72
CA SER A 118 -11.25 0.56 -6.62
C SER A 118 -9.96 0.07 -7.28
N GLY A 119 -9.98 -1.14 -7.80
CA GLY A 119 -8.84 -1.67 -8.54
C GLY A 119 -8.89 -3.18 -8.70
N THR A 120 -7.76 -3.76 -9.07
CA THR A 120 -7.60 -5.20 -9.23
C THR A 120 -6.47 -5.72 -8.35
N ILE A 121 -6.68 -6.86 -7.67
CA ILE A 121 -5.61 -7.60 -6.99
C ILE A 121 -5.11 -8.74 -7.86
N TYR A 122 -3.79 -8.83 -8.07
CA TYR A 122 -3.16 -9.90 -8.83
C TYR A 122 -1.68 -10.08 -8.51
N LEU A 123 -1.15 -11.25 -8.84
CA LEU A 123 0.28 -11.50 -8.95
C LEU A 123 0.66 -11.45 -10.43
N GLU A 124 1.87 -10.98 -10.72
CA GLU A 124 2.41 -10.95 -12.08
C GLU A 124 3.71 -11.75 -12.12
N ASN A 125 3.71 -12.83 -12.90
CA ASN A 125 4.89 -13.64 -13.11
C ASN A 125 5.92 -12.83 -13.93
N SER A 126 7.13 -12.72 -13.40
CA SER A 126 8.18 -11.89 -13.99
C SER A 126 8.79 -12.49 -15.26
N HIS A 127 8.71 -13.80 -15.45
CA HIS A 127 9.25 -14.48 -16.63
C HIS A 127 8.33 -14.40 -17.86
N ASN A 128 7.02 -14.45 -17.68
CA ASN A 128 6.05 -14.55 -18.80
C ASN A 128 4.93 -13.49 -18.78
N ALA A 129 4.98 -12.52 -17.84
CA ALA A 129 3.98 -11.47 -17.65
C ALA A 129 2.54 -11.98 -17.40
N LEU A 130 2.36 -13.26 -17.04
CA LEU A 130 1.06 -13.81 -16.71
C LEU A 130 0.51 -13.14 -15.45
N LYS A 131 -0.73 -12.64 -15.53
CA LYS A 131 -1.44 -12.05 -14.39
C LYS A 131 -2.37 -13.06 -13.74
N ILE A 132 -1.97 -13.55 -12.56
CA ILE A 132 -2.78 -14.44 -11.73
C ILE A 132 -3.72 -13.57 -10.90
N LYS A 133 -5.01 -13.49 -11.28
CA LYS A 133 -6.02 -12.67 -10.60
C LYS A 133 -6.42 -13.26 -9.24
N GLY A 134 -6.53 -12.43 -8.22
CA GLY A 134 -6.92 -12.86 -6.89
C GLY A 134 -8.45 -12.96 -6.73
N LYS A 135 -9.02 -14.16 -6.85
CA LYS A 135 -10.45 -14.42 -6.67
C LYS A 135 -10.86 -14.47 -5.19
N LYS A 136 -11.93 -13.75 -4.81
CA LYS A 136 -12.53 -13.78 -3.46
C LYS A 136 -11.53 -13.48 -2.34
N ILE A 137 -10.55 -12.62 -2.60
CA ILE A 137 -9.51 -12.26 -1.64
C ILE A 137 -10.07 -11.20 -0.70
N LYS A 138 -9.88 -11.39 0.61
CA LYS A 138 -10.18 -10.36 1.60
C LYS A 138 -9.09 -9.27 1.53
N LEU A 139 -9.52 -8.04 1.32
CA LEU A 139 -8.64 -6.87 1.33
C LEU A 139 -8.96 -5.98 2.52
N TRP A 140 -7.95 -5.24 2.98
CA TRP A 140 -8.06 -4.28 4.07
C TRP A 140 -7.53 -2.91 3.66
N LEU A 141 -8.21 -1.87 4.12
CA LEU A 141 -7.64 -0.53 4.24
C LEU A 141 -7.36 -0.26 5.71
N ASN A 142 -6.09 -0.01 6.03
CA ASN A 142 -5.62 0.35 7.35
C ASN A 142 -5.06 1.79 7.31
N PRO A 143 -5.64 2.76 8.03
CA PRO A 143 -5.12 4.13 8.05
C PRO A 143 -3.63 4.16 8.39
N VAL A 144 -2.87 5.01 7.70
CA VAL A 144 -1.46 5.22 7.99
C VAL A 144 -1.34 6.03 9.28
N THR A 145 -0.84 5.37 10.32
CA THR A 145 -0.62 5.90 11.67
C THR A 145 0.71 5.36 12.19
N SER A 146 1.24 5.88 13.30
CA SER A 146 2.44 5.32 13.95
C SER A 146 2.29 3.80 14.21
N TYR A 147 1.11 3.37 14.67
CA TYR A 147 0.80 1.96 14.95
C TYR A 147 0.81 1.06 13.70
N SER A 148 0.20 1.52 12.61
CA SER A 148 0.21 0.76 11.35
C SER A 148 1.55 0.84 10.62
N ARG A 149 2.32 1.93 10.79
CA ARG A 149 3.70 2.04 10.31
C ARG A 149 4.62 1.03 10.99
N GLN A 150 4.51 0.81 12.30
CA GLN A 150 5.27 -0.27 12.97
C GLN A 150 4.94 -1.64 12.36
N TRP A 151 3.65 -1.93 12.12
CA TRP A 151 3.26 -3.17 11.44
C TRP A 151 3.85 -3.29 10.04
N TYR A 152 3.85 -2.21 9.27
CA TYR A 152 4.41 -2.19 7.93
C TYR A 152 5.92 -2.46 7.95
N GLN A 153 6.68 -1.74 8.78
CA GLN A 153 8.13 -1.85 8.88
C GLN A 153 8.55 -3.21 9.44
N GLU A 154 8.07 -3.58 10.62
CA GLU A 154 8.55 -4.78 11.31
C GLU A 154 7.99 -6.06 10.69
N SER A 155 6.69 -6.08 10.37
CA SER A 155 6.04 -7.31 9.92
C SER A 155 6.02 -7.48 8.42
N TYR A 156 5.70 -6.43 7.64
CA TYR A 156 5.61 -6.58 6.19
C TYR A 156 6.99 -6.53 5.53
N LEU A 157 7.81 -5.52 5.86
CA LEU A 157 9.16 -5.38 5.30
C LEU A 157 10.18 -6.27 6.03
N GLY A 158 10.19 -6.25 7.36
CA GLY A 158 11.13 -7.03 8.18
C GLY A 158 10.82 -8.53 8.26
N GLY A 159 9.56 -8.92 7.98
CA GLY A 159 9.12 -10.32 8.04
C GLY A 159 8.94 -10.86 9.46
N TYR A 160 8.99 -10.00 10.48
CA TYR A 160 8.80 -10.41 11.87
C TYR A 160 7.32 -10.64 12.20
N LYS A 161 7.09 -11.44 13.25
CA LYS A 161 5.78 -11.53 13.89
C LYS A 161 5.67 -10.42 14.92
N LEU A 162 4.52 -9.75 14.95
CA LEU A 162 4.21 -8.79 16.01
C LEU A 162 3.34 -9.45 17.07
N SER A 163 3.42 -8.94 18.30
CA SER A 163 2.48 -9.28 19.37
C SER A 163 1.02 -9.00 18.96
N LYS A 164 0.07 -9.42 19.79
CA LYS A 164 -1.36 -9.36 19.46
C LYS A 164 -1.80 -7.92 19.24
N THR A 165 -2.56 -7.69 18.16
CA THR A 165 -3.12 -6.38 17.84
C THR A 165 -4.15 -5.93 18.89
N ASP A 166 -4.08 -4.67 19.33
CA ASP A 166 -5.12 -4.00 20.12
C ASP A 166 -6.47 -3.99 19.39
N SER A 167 -7.55 -4.36 20.08
CA SER A 167 -8.89 -4.50 19.50
C SER A 167 -9.50 -3.18 19.04
N ARG A 168 -9.05 -2.04 19.57
CA ARG A 168 -9.53 -0.70 19.16
C ARG A 168 -9.21 -0.40 17.69
N LEU A 169 -8.18 -1.04 17.12
CA LEU A 169 -7.83 -0.90 15.70
C LEU A 169 -9.01 -1.26 14.79
N TYR A 170 -9.79 -2.29 15.13
CA TYR A 170 -10.84 -2.82 14.25
C TYR A 170 -11.92 -1.79 13.90
N LYS A 171 -12.11 -0.76 14.72
CA LYS A 171 -13.02 0.37 14.45
C LYS A 171 -12.61 1.20 13.22
N TYR A 172 -11.32 1.21 12.89
CA TYR A 172 -10.73 2.05 11.85
C TYR A 172 -10.38 1.27 10.57
N LEU A 173 -10.39 -0.06 10.64
CA LEU A 173 -10.17 -0.90 9.48
C LEU A 173 -11.42 -0.95 8.61
N LYS A 174 -11.24 -0.85 7.30
CA LYS A 174 -12.26 -1.23 6.32
C LYS A 174 -11.82 -2.50 5.62
N PHE A 175 -12.78 -3.36 5.25
CA PHE A 175 -12.49 -4.54 4.44
C PHE A 175 -13.50 -4.68 3.31
N THR A 176 -13.08 -5.38 2.27
CA THR A 176 -13.92 -5.82 1.16
C THR A 176 -13.40 -7.15 0.64
N TYR A 177 -14.11 -7.77 -0.29
CA TYR A 177 -13.62 -8.93 -1.02
C TYR A 177 -13.50 -8.60 -2.50
N SER A 178 -12.44 -9.09 -3.15
CA SER A 178 -12.38 -9.07 -4.61
C SER A 178 -13.37 -10.05 -5.22
N ASN A 179 -13.84 -9.76 -6.43
CA ASN A 179 -14.68 -10.66 -7.19
C ASN A 179 -13.87 -11.76 -7.90
N ASN A 180 -14.51 -12.54 -8.77
CA ASN A 180 -13.86 -13.64 -9.49
C ASN A 180 -12.75 -13.20 -10.46
N SER A 181 -12.78 -11.94 -10.90
CA SER A 181 -11.77 -11.35 -11.79
C SER A 181 -10.70 -10.56 -11.02
N GLY A 182 -10.71 -10.62 -9.69
CA GLY A 182 -9.80 -9.87 -8.83
C GLY A 182 -10.15 -8.40 -8.65
N LYS A 183 -11.28 -7.92 -9.18
CA LYS A 183 -11.70 -6.52 -8.99
C LYS A 183 -12.27 -6.31 -7.59
N PHE A 184 -11.95 -5.20 -6.95
CA PHE A 184 -12.47 -4.85 -5.63
C PHE A 184 -12.95 -3.39 -5.60
N ASN A 185 -13.84 -3.09 -4.64
CA ASN A 185 -14.28 -1.73 -4.34
C ASN A 185 -14.43 -1.57 -2.83
N PHE A 186 -13.90 -0.48 -2.29
CA PHE A 186 -14.19 0.04 -0.96
C PHE A 186 -15.03 1.30 -1.11
N PHE A 187 -16.14 1.36 -0.38
CA PHE A 187 -17.04 2.52 -0.37
C PHE A 187 -16.96 3.25 0.97
N GLY A 188 -17.33 4.54 0.96
CA GLY A 188 -17.40 5.36 2.16
C GLY A 188 -16.04 5.52 2.84
N VAL A 189 -14.98 5.69 2.04
CA VAL A 189 -13.61 5.84 2.52
C VAL A 189 -13.35 7.32 2.87
N PRO A 190 -12.93 7.63 4.11
CA PRO A 190 -12.48 8.97 4.48
C PRO A 190 -11.25 9.39 3.70
N ARG A 191 -11.05 10.70 3.53
CA ARG A 191 -9.79 11.24 3.00
C ARG A 191 -8.64 10.88 3.95
N GLY A 192 -7.49 10.55 3.39
CA GLY A 192 -6.27 10.23 4.13
C GLY A 192 -5.43 9.17 3.45
N ASP A 193 -4.34 8.78 4.11
CA ASP A 193 -3.43 7.74 3.64
C ASP A 193 -3.75 6.38 4.27
N TYR A 194 -3.61 5.32 3.49
CA TYR A 194 -3.95 3.96 3.89
C TYR A 194 -2.94 2.94 3.37
N TYR A 195 -2.70 1.90 4.17
CA TYR A 195 -2.17 0.64 3.66
C TYR A 195 -3.33 -0.20 3.09
N LEU A 196 -3.37 -0.31 1.77
CA LEU A 196 -4.18 -1.30 1.06
C LEU A 196 -3.44 -2.63 1.09
N SER A 197 -4.07 -3.67 1.63
CA SER A 197 -3.42 -4.96 1.80
C SER A 197 -4.33 -6.15 1.52
N GLY A 198 -3.72 -7.25 1.11
CA GLY A 198 -4.38 -8.53 0.83
C GLY A 198 -3.37 -9.68 0.91
N SER A 199 -3.86 -10.90 0.87
CA SER A 199 -2.99 -12.09 0.82
C SER A 199 -3.49 -13.06 -0.25
N MET A 200 -2.58 -13.46 -1.12
CA MET A 200 -2.85 -14.41 -2.20
C MET A 200 -2.02 -15.65 -2.00
N SER A 201 -2.60 -16.82 -2.29
CA SER A 201 -1.85 -18.06 -2.30
C SER A 201 -1.64 -18.55 -3.72
N CYS A 202 -0.40 -18.87 -4.07
CA CYS A 202 -0.03 -19.30 -5.42
C CYS A 202 1.11 -20.32 -5.39
N GLY A 203 1.13 -21.23 -6.36
CA GLY A 203 2.16 -22.26 -6.53
C GLY A 203 2.83 -22.12 -7.90
N GLU A 204 2.76 -23.19 -8.69
CA GLU A 204 3.45 -23.34 -9.98
C GLU A 204 3.16 -22.22 -10.99
N ALA A 205 1.89 -21.78 -11.09
CA ALA A 205 1.51 -20.67 -11.98
C ALA A 205 2.21 -19.33 -11.65
N CYS A 206 2.79 -19.20 -10.44
CA CYS A 206 3.59 -18.08 -9.98
C CYS A 206 5.09 -18.43 -9.86
N GLY A 207 5.55 -19.49 -10.52
CA GLY A 207 6.96 -19.91 -10.51
C GLY A 207 7.43 -20.57 -9.21
N PHE A 208 6.52 -21.02 -8.34
CA PHE A 208 6.90 -21.69 -7.09
C PHE A 208 6.71 -23.20 -7.16
N ASN A 209 7.71 -23.95 -6.68
CA ASN A 209 7.66 -25.41 -6.54
C ASN A 209 6.63 -25.90 -5.52
N ALA A 210 6.12 -25.01 -4.66
CA ALA A 210 5.09 -25.30 -3.68
C ALA A 210 4.18 -24.10 -3.48
N LYS A 211 2.96 -24.34 -3.00
CA LYS A 211 2.00 -23.27 -2.71
C LYS A 211 2.53 -22.38 -1.59
N LYS A 212 2.70 -21.08 -1.88
CA LYS A 212 3.13 -20.05 -0.92
C LYS A 212 2.00 -19.07 -0.65
N SER A 213 1.98 -18.48 0.53
CA SER A 213 1.11 -17.34 0.87
C SER A 213 1.92 -16.06 0.73
N LEU A 214 1.41 -15.13 -0.07
CA LEU A 214 2.06 -13.88 -0.42
C LEU A 214 1.24 -12.72 0.11
N ARG A 215 1.86 -11.88 0.94
CA ARG A 215 1.27 -10.61 1.37
C ARG A 215 1.53 -9.55 0.30
N LEU A 216 0.48 -8.85 -0.09
CA LEU A 216 0.55 -7.67 -0.95
C LEU A 216 0.15 -6.48 -0.08
N VAL A 217 0.97 -5.43 -0.07
CA VAL A 217 0.67 -4.19 0.64
C VAL A 217 1.11 -3.01 -0.23
N ARG A 218 0.28 -1.98 -0.30
CA ARG A 218 0.57 -0.72 -0.99
C ARG A 218 0.07 0.44 -0.13
N GLU A 219 0.91 1.44 0.08
CA GLU A 219 0.47 2.73 0.64
C GLU A 219 -0.23 3.53 -0.46
N ILE A 220 -1.41 4.06 -0.16
CA ILE A 220 -2.25 4.83 -1.09
C ILE A 220 -2.79 6.07 -0.40
N SER A 221 -2.99 7.14 -1.16
CA SER A 221 -3.66 8.36 -0.71
C SER A 221 -5.06 8.43 -1.31
N VAL A 222 -6.07 8.68 -0.46
CA VAL A 222 -7.46 8.84 -0.85
C VAL A 222 -7.85 10.29 -0.65
N GLY A 223 -8.19 11.01 -1.73
CA GLY A 223 -8.48 12.44 -1.63
C GLY A 223 -9.39 13.04 -2.69
N SER A 224 -9.73 12.32 -3.75
CA SER A 224 -10.60 12.80 -4.82
C SER A 224 -11.55 11.67 -5.24
N GLY A 225 -12.86 11.90 -5.17
CA GLY A 225 -13.94 10.98 -5.57
C GLY A 225 -13.58 9.48 -5.58
N VAL A 226 -13.06 9.02 -6.72
CA VAL A 226 -12.58 7.65 -6.93
C VAL A 226 -11.05 7.61 -7.00
N THR A 227 -10.42 6.78 -6.18
CA THR A 227 -9.01 6.40 -6.28
C THR A 227 -8.92 5.01 -6.92
N THR A 228 -8.36 4.93 -8.12
CA THR A 228 -8.15 3.66 -8.84
C THR A 228 -6.72 3.18 -8.67
N VAL A 229 -6.53 2.01 -8.08
CA VAL A 229 -5.21 1.48 -7.75
C VAL A 229 -5.18 -0.05 -7.77
N ASP A 230 -4.25 -0.62 -8.55
CA ASP A 230 -4.00 -2.05 -8.51
C ASP A 230 -3.14 -2.42 -7.29
N LEU A 231 -3.51 -3.51 -6.63
CA LEU A 231 -2.72 -4.16 -5.59
C LEU A 231 -2.01 -5.35 -6.23
N MET A 232 -0.75 -5.17 -6.62
CA MET A 232 0.01 -6.20 -7.31
C MET A 232 1.36 -6.47 -6.66
N LYS A 233 1.92 -7.63 -6.98
CA LYS A 233 3.30 -7.99 -6.66
C LYS A 233 3.88 -8.86 -7.75
N HIS A 234 5.13 -8.60 -8.12
CA HIS A 234 5.90 -9.49 -9.00
C HIS A 234 6.30 -10.76 -8.25
N VAL A 235 6.17 -11.89 -8.92
CA VAL A 235 6.61 -13.21 -8.48
C VAL A 235 7.56 -13.78 -9.52
N PRO A 236 8.50 -14.66 -9.13
CA PRO A 236 9.37 -15.35 -10.09
C PRO A 236 8.57 -15.91 -11.27
#